data_AF-A0A6G0VSA4-F1
#
_entry.id   AF-A0A6G0VSA4-F1
#
_cell.length_a   1.000
_cell.length_b   1.000
_cell.length_c   1.000
_cell.angle_alpha   90.00
_cell.angle_beta   90.00
_cell.angle_gamma   90.00
#
_symmetry.space_group_name_H-M   'P 1'
#
loop_
_entity.id
_entity.type
_entity.pdbx_description
1 polymer ?
#
loop_
_entity_poly.entity_id
_entity_poly.type
_entity_poly.pdbx_seq_one_letter_code
_entity_poly.pdbx_strand_id
1 'polypeptide(L)'
;AQAFIDKSDYEFEVLRTTRIKKVPRKHDERCTDERIQDPIQLFKINTVLPALDHVNNEMNKRFNPDHIGILKEISLFSLKRIEEIMKMPNLLPIDSFVKLCNTYKILDINRLRTEYLQFTSRFSEIKKTLILPTKLHTETELNISDDEELLFSDSSSSMEDNDNKTLKENKNSKSLIYIFNLLHSTGLDSVFSHLHSAIKIAVTLPVSSSSNERSFSKMKLVKTRLRSSTSEDRLEGLVKISCESDIMIGKDLVIDIFAHKSSVLIKSLIL
;
A
#
# COMPACT_ATOMS: atom_id res chain seq x y z
N ALA A 1 -1.59 -25.52 -9.67
CA ALA A 1 -2.93 -25.39 -10.28
C ALA A 1 -3.61 -26.75 -10.42
N GLN A 2 -2.98 -27.73 -11.09
CA GLN A 2 -3.51 -29.09 -11.26
C GLN A 2 -4.04 -29.75 -9.97
N ALA A 3 -3.24 -29.74 -8.89
CA ALA A 3 -3.62 -30.38 -7.62
C ALA A 3 -4.77 -29.69 -6.86
N PHE A 4 -5.18 -28.47 -7.24
CA PHE A 4 -6.34 -27.78 -6.68
C PHE A 4 -7.62 -28.16 -7.43
N ILE A 5 -7.51 -28.43 -8.74
CA ILE A 5 -8.61 -28.86 -9.60
C ILE A 5 -9.01 -30.31 -9.27
N ASP A 6 -8.02 -31.18 -9.01
CA ASP A 6 -8.26 -32.60 -8.70
C ASP A 6 -8.90 -32.86 -7.32
N LYS A 7 -8.98 -31.84 -6.45
CA LYS A 7 -9.60 -31.94 -5.10
C LYS A 7 -10.94 -31.22 -5.00
N SER A 8 -11.41 -30.60 -6.08
CA SER A 8 -12.67 -29.86 -6.09
C SER A 8 -13.73 -30.72 -6.77
N ASP A 9 -14.65 -31.31 -5.99
CA ASP A 9 -15.82 -32.09 -6.46
C ASP A 9 -16.88 -31.21 -7.18
N TYR A 10 -16.45 -30.19 -7.93
CA TYR A 10 -17.33 -29.34 -8.71
C TYR A 10 -17.51 -29.98 -10.10
N GLU A 11 -18.61 -30.72 -10.28
CA GLU A 11 -19.16 -30.98 -11.60
C GLU A 11 -19.65 -29.66 -12.20
N PHE A 12 -18.95 -29.14 -13.21
CA PHE A 12 -19.43 -27.97 -13.95
C PHE A 12 -20.72 -28.35 -14.69
N GLU A 13 -21.84 -27.73 -14.31
CA GLU A 13 -23.09 -27.89 -15.04
C GLU A 13 -22.90 -27.52 -16.52
N VAL A 14 -23.41 -28.37 -17.41
CA VAL A 14 -23.35 -28.15 -18.86
C VAL A 14 -24.06 -26.85 -19.20
N LEU A 15 -23.37 -25.93 -19.87
CA LEU A 15 -23.91 -24.62 -20.24
C LEU A 15 -25.16 -24.79 -21.11
N ARG A 16 -26.27 -24.14 -20.72
CA ARG A 16 -27.54 -24.20 -21.46
C ARG A 16 -27.41 -23.60 -22.85
N THR A 17 -27.83 -24.33 -23.86
CA THR A 17 -27.91 -23.83 -25.24
C THR A 17 -29.16 -22.97 -25.40
N THR A 18 -28.99 -21.74 -25.89
CA THR A 18 -30.12 -20.83 -26.12
C THR A 18 -30.79 -21.12 -27.46
N ARG A 19 -32.11 -21.35 -27.45
CA ARG A 19 -32.90 -21.53 -28.66
C ARG A 19 -32.98 -20.23 -29.47
N ILE A 20 -32.80 -20.33 -30.79
CA ILE A 20 -32.93 -19.20 -31.72
C ILE A 20 -34.40 -18.77 -31.81
N LYS A 21 -34.70 -17.51 -31.44
CA LYS A 21 -36.00 -16.88 -31.74
C LYS A 21 -36.00 -16.45 -33.20
N LYS A 22 -36.89 -17.02 -34.01
CA LYS A 22 -37.16 -16.53 -35.37
C LYS A 22 -37.95 -15.23 -35.28
N VAL A 23 -37.37 -14.15 -35.80
CA VAL A 23 -38.05 -12.84 -35.91
C VAL A 23 -38.48 -12.68 -37.38
N PRO A 24 -39.72 -12.23 -37.66
CA PRO A 24 -40.16 -11.98 -39.03
C PRO A 24 -39.30 -10.88 -39.69
N ARG A 25 -38.82 -11.14 -40.91
CA ARG A 25 -38.01 -10.20 -41.69
C ARG A 25 -38.88 -9.20 -42.44
N LYS A 26 -38.38 -7.98 -42.63
CA LYS A 26 -38.97 -6.99 -43.55
C LYS A 26 -38.45 -7.18 -44.98
N HIS A 27 -39.20 -6.68 -45.96
CA HIS A 27 -38.99 -6.89 -47.40
C HIS A 27 -37.57 -6.60 -47.91
N ASP A 28 -36.84 -5.66 -47.27
CA ASP A 28 -35.51 -5.22 -47.69
C ASP A 28 -34.34 -5.64 -46.76
N GLU A 29 -34.59 -6.45 -45.72
CA GLU A 29 -33.53 -6.89 -44.80
C GLU A 29 -32.67 -8.00 -45.43
N ARG A 30 -31.50 -7.62 -45.97
CA ARG A 30 -30.53 -8.53 -46.60
C ARG A 30 -29.53 -9.19 -45.64
N CYS A 31 -29.39 -8.68 -44.42
CA CYS A 31 -28.44 -9.17 -43.43
C CYS A 31 -29.16 -9.59 -42.14
N THR A 32 -28.66 -10.65 -41.49
CA THR A 32 -29.07 -11.03 -40.14
C THR A 32 -27.83 -11.18 -39.29
N ASP A 33 -27.80 -10.53 -38.14
CA ASP A 33 -26.75 -10.73 -37.14
C ASP A 33 -26.76 -12.20 -36.72
N GLU A 34 -25.70 -12.93 -37.09
CA GLU A 34 -25.51 -14.31 -36.64
C GLU A 34 -25.19 -14.31 -35.15
N ARG A 35 -26.13 -14.83 -34.35
CA ARG A 35 -25.86 -15.05 -32.93
C ARG A 35 -24.97 -16.27 -32.76
N ILE A 36 -23.87 -16.09 -32.04
CA ILE A 36 -22.97 -17.17 -31.61
C ILE A 36 -23.79 -18.21 -30.82
N GLN A 37 -23.81 -19.45 -31.30
CA GLN A 37 -24.60 -20.53 -30.72
C GLN A 37 -23.86 -21.34 -29.66
N ASP A 38 -22.54 -21.43 -29.79
CA ASP A 38 -21.71 -22.14 -28.82
C ASP A 38 -21.71 -21.36 -27.49
N PRO A 39 -22.26 -21.94 -26.41
CA PRO A 39 -22.36 -21.24 -25.12
C PRO A 39 -20.99 -20.88 -24.55
N ILE A 40 -19.93 -21.64 -24.88
CA ILE A 40 -18.56 -21.33 -24.44
C ILE A 40 -18.05 -20.08 -25.16
N GLN A 41 -18.25 -19.99 -26.48
CA GLN A 41 -17.88 -18.79 -27.23
C GLN A 41 -18.71 -17.58 -26.84
N LEU A 42 -20.01 -17.76 -26.56
CA LEU A 42 -20.89 -16.69 -26.09
C LEU A 42 -20.43 -16.14 -24.74
N PHE A 43 -20.08 -17.02 -23.79
CA PHE A 43 -19.52 -16.62 -22.50
C PHE A 43 -18.16 -15.92 -22.67
N LYS A 44 -17.30 -16.47 -23.52
CA LYS A 44 -16.00 -15.86 -23.84
C LYS A 44 -16.16 -14.44 -24.38
N ILE A 45 -17.05 -14.24 -25.35
CA ILE A 45 -17.21 -12.96 -26.05
C ILE A 45 -17.97 -11.93 -25.23
N ASN A 46 -18.99 -12.34 -24.47
CA ASN A 46 -19.82 -11.39 -23.72
C ASN A 46 -19.33 -11.13 -22.29
N THR A 47 -18.50 -12.02 -21.73
CA THR A 47 -18.06 -11.92 -20.33
C THR A 47 -16.54 -11.81 -20.24
N VAL A 48 -15.81 -12.77 -20.82
CA VAL A 48 -14.35 -12.84 -20.65
C VAL A 48 -13.64 -11.71 -21.39
N LEU A 49 -13.94 -11.50 -22.68
CA LEU A 49 -13.32 -10.42 -23.46
C LEU A 49 -13.63 -9.03 -22.90
N PRO A 50 -14.89 -8.68 -22.55
CA PRO A 50 -15.20 -7.40 -21.94
C PRO A 50 -14.54 -7.20 -20.57
N ALA A 51 -14.44 -8.27 -19.76
CA ALA A 51 -13.71 -8.21 -18.50
C ALA A 51 -12.20 -7.99 -18.74
N LEU A 52 -11.61 -8.67 -19.72
CA LEU A 52 -10.22 -8.51 -20.08
C LEU A 52 -9.94 -7.10 -20.62
N ASP A 53 -10.81 -6.59 -21.48
CA ASP A 53 -10.74 -5.22 -22.01
C ASP A 53 -10.87 -4.20 -20.89
N HIS A 54 -11.77 -4.42 -19.94
CA HIS A 54 -11.90 -3.54 -18.77
C HIS A 54 -10.63 -3.56 -17.93
N VAL A 55 -10.08 -4.73 -17.64
CA VAL A 55 -8.81 -4.87 -16.89
C VAL A 55 -7.68 -4.16 -17.64
N ASN A 56 -7.52 -4.41 -18.93
CA ASN A 56 -6.50 -3.76 -19.75
C ASN A 56 -6.68 -2.25 -19.79
N ASN A 57 -7.92 -1.77 -19.93
CA ASN A 57 -8.21 -0.34 -19.96
C ASN A 57 -7.92 0.32 -18.61
N GLU A 58 -8.31 -0.30 -17.50
CA GLU A 58 -7.99 0.20 -16.15
C GLU A 58 -6.48 0.15 -15.87
N MET A 59 -5.78 -0.90 -16.29
CA MET A 59 -4.32 -0.96 -16.19
C MET A 59 -3.66 0.15 -17.03
N ASN A 60 -4.13 0.36 -18.26
CA ASN A 60 -3.59 1.41 -19.13
C ASN A 60 -3.90 2.82 -18.60
N LYS A 61 -5.10 3.05 -18.06
CA LYS A 61 -5.44 4.32 -17.38
C LYS A 61 -4.54 4.56 -16.17
N ARG A 62 -4.34 3.54 -15.34
CA ARG A 62 -3.63 3.66 -14.06
C ARG A 62 -2.11 3.70 -14.20
N PHE A 63 -1.55 2.92 -15.11
CA PHE A 63 -0.11 2.77 -15.31
C PHE A 63 0.39 3.40 -16.61
N ASN A 64 -0.35 4.38 -17.15
CA ASN A 64 0.06 5.12 -18.33
C ASN A 64 1.49 5.69 -18.13
N PRO A 65 2.44 5.49 -19.06
CA PRO A 65 3.82 6.00 -18.95
C PRO A 65 3.91 7.50 -18.66
N ASP A 66 2.92 8.28 -19.05
CA ASP A 66 2.85 9.72 -18.83
C ASP A 66 2.66 10.09 -17.35
N HIS A 67 1.82 9.33 -16.63
CA HIS A 67 1.42 9.59 -15.25
C HIS A 67 2.21 8.80 -14.21
N ILE A 68 2.88 7.70 -14.59
CA ILE A 68 3.68 6.87 -13.68
C ILE A 68 5.01 7.52 -13.23
N GLY A 69 5.27 8.75 -13.69
CA GLY A 69 6.54 9.44 -13.51
C GLY A 69 7.02 9.53 -12.07
N ILE A 70 6.13 9.91 -11.13
CA ILE A 70 6.46 9.97 -9.70
C ILE A 70 6.82 8.58 -9.17
N LEU A 71 6.08 7.54 -9.59
CA LEU A 71 6.30 6.17 -9.14
C LEU A 71 7.64 5.61 -9.65
N LYS A 72 8.04 5.97 -10.87
CA LYS A 72 9.37 5.64 -11.43
C LYS A 72 10.48 6.26 -10.58
N GLU A 73 10.33 7.52 -10.19
CA GLU A 73 11.32 8.21 -9.34
C GLU A 73 11.34 7.63 -7.92
N ILE A 74 10.19 7.29 -7.33
CA ILE A 74 10.11 6.61 -6.04
C ILE A 74 10.78 5.23 -6.08
N SER A 75 10.71 4.54 -7.23
CA SER A 75 11.37 3.24 -7.38
C SER A 75 12.88 3.30 -7.18
N LEU A 76 13.51 4.47 -7.38
CA LEU A 76 14.93 4.68 -7.11
C LEU A 76 15.26 4.48 -5.62
N PHE A 77 14.33 4.78 -4.71
CA PHE A 77 14.50 4.55 -3.28
C PHE A 77 14.39 3.07 -2.88
N SER A 78 14.15 2.14 -3.82
CA SER A 78 14.19 0.72 -3.50
C SER A 78 15.61 0.26 -3.21
N LEU A 79 15.76 -0.68 -2.26
CA LEU A 79 17.07 -1.19 -1.85
C LEU A 79 17.87 -1.74 -3.03
N LYS A 80 17.20 -2.44 -3.96
CA LYS A 80 17.84 -2.93 -5.19
C LYS A 80 18.47 -1.80 -6.02
N ARG A 81 17.75 -0.68 -6.20
CA ARG A 81 18.25 0.47 -6.97
C ARG A 81 19.36 1.21 -6.24
N ILE A 82 19.27 1.31 -4.92
CA ILE A 82 20.35 1.86 -4.07
C ILE A 82 21.61 1.00 -4.20
N GLU A 83 21.51 -0.32 -4.11
CA GLU A 83 22.66 -1.24 -4.29
C GLU A 83 23.27 -1.17 -5.70
N GLU A 84 22.44 -1.03 -6.74
CA GLU A 84 22.91 -0.84 -8.12
C GLU A 84 23.70 0.48 -8.27
N ILE A 85 23.20 1.57 -7.71
CA ILE A 85 23.83 2.89 -7.78
C ILE A 85 25.08 2.96 -6.88
N MET A 86 25.11 2.19 -5.79
CA MET A 86 26.30 2.03 -4.94
C MET A 86 27.45 1.40 -5.72
N LYS A 87 27.17 0.44 -6.61
CA LYS A 87 28.17 -0.19 -7.48
C LYS A 87 28.57 0.70 -8.64
N MET A 88 27.62 1.40 -9.26
CA MET A 88 27.85 2.27 -10.42
C MET A 88 27.08 3.59 -10.29
N PRO A 89 27.72 4.67 -9.81
CA PRO A 89 27.05 5.96 -9.59
C PRO A 89 26.60 6.64 -10.89
N ASN A 90 27.24 6.31 -12.02
CA ASN A 90 26.90 6.87 -13.34
C ASN A 90 25.58 6.33 -13.91
N LEU A 91 24.96 5.33 -13.26
CA LEU A 91 23.70 4.74 -13.70
C LEU A 91 22.48 5.61 -13.35
N LEU A 92 22.63 6.60 -12.45
CA LEU A 92 21.53 7.49 -12.07
C LEU A 92 21.12 8.37 -13.28
N PRO A 93 19.86 8.27 -13.76
CA PRO A 93 19.39 9.08 -14.87
C PRO A 93 19.54 10.59 -14.62
N ILE A 94 19.84 11.35 -15.67
CA ILE A 94 20.10 12.78 -15.56
C ILE A 94 18.84 13.55 -15.13
N ASP A 95 17.67 13.07 -15.54
CA ASP A 95 16.34 13.58 -15.25
C ASP A 95 15.72 13.04 -13.95
N SER A 96 16.53 12.39 -13.10
CA SER A 96 16.06 11.86 -11.81
C SER A 96 15.48 12.95 -10.91
N PHE A 97 14.38 12.64 -10.24
CA PHE A 97 13.68 13.48 -9.26
C PHE A 97 13.01 14.75 -9.81
N VAL A 98 13.00 14.97 -11.14
CA VAL A 98 12.39 16.16 -11.74
C VAL A 98 10.88 16.19 -11.48
N LYS A 99 10.16 15.10 -11.73
CA LYS A 99 8.69 15.07 -11.56
C LYS A 99 8.29 15.15 -10.09
N LEU A 100 9.04 14.50 -9.21
CA LEU A 100 8.82 14.48 -7.77
C LEU A 100 9.04 15.89 -7.18
N CYS A 101 10.14 16.58 -7.50
CA CYS A 101 10.37 17.94 -7.02
C CYS A 101 9.38 18.95 -7.63
N ASN A 102 9.01 18.81 -8.90
CA ASN A 102 7.99 19.66 -9.51
C ASN A 102 6.61 19.51 -8.85
N THR A 103 6.27 18.29 -8.43
CA THR A 103 5.01 18.00 -7.73
C THR A 103 5.06 18.51 -6.29
N TYR A 104 6.17 18.28 -5.60
CA TYR A 104 6.37 18.66 -4.20
C TYR A 104 7.41 19.78 -4.11
N LYS A 105 6.93 21.03 -4.20
CA LYS A 105 7.74 22.28 -4.15
C LYS A 105 8.62 22.45 -2.90
N ILE A 106 8.51 21.55 -1.93
CA ILE A 106 9.31 21.50 -0.71
C ILE A 106 10.72 20.94 -1.02
N LEU A 107 10.89 20.23 -2.14
CA LEU A 107 12.12 19.54 -2.51
C LEU A 107 12.88 20.28 -3.60
N ASP A 108 14.21 20.30 -3.46
CA ASP A 108 15.12 20.91 -4.42
C ASP A 108 15.90 19.82 -5.17
N ILE A 109 15.88 19.84 -6.50
CA ILE A 109 16.34 18.74 -7.37
C ILE A 109 17.83 18.46 -7.15
N ASN A 110 18.64 19.51 -7.15
CA ASN A 110 20.09 19.38 -7.04
C ASN A 110 20.49 18.85 -5.65
N ARG A 111 19.85 19.37 -4.60
CA ARG A 111 20.12 18.94 -3.22
C ARG A 111 19.72 17.48 -3.01
N LEU A 112 18.52 17.10 -3.44
CA LEU A 112 18.05 15.73 -3.34
C LEU A 112 18.97 14.75 -4.09
N ARG A 113 19.44 15.12 -5.29
CA ARG A 113 20.36 14.29 -6.07
C ARG A 113 21.71 14.11 -5.37
N THR A 114 22.28 15.19 -4.84
CA THR A 114 23.57 15.13 -4.12
C THR A 114 23.42 14.31 -2.83
N GLU A 115 22.39 14.56 -2.03
CA GLU A 115 22.10 13.80 -0.80
C GLU A 115 21.90 12.32 -1.12
N TYR A 116 21.14 12.00 -2.16
CA TYR A 116 20.88 10.62 -2.57
C TYR A 116 22.16 9.87 -2.98
N LEU A 117 23.06 10.50 -3.74
CA LEU A 117 24.35 9.90 -4.11
C LEU A 117 25.26 9.71 -2.90
N GLN A 118 25.31 10.69 -1.99
CA GLN A 118 26.09 10.57 -0.76
C GLN A 118 25.56 9.46 0.13
N PHE A 119 24.24 9.40 0.34
CA PHE A 119 23.58 8.34 1.09
C PHE A 119 23.88 6.97 0.50
N THR A 120 23.74 6.82 -0.82
CA THR A 120 23.99 5.55 -1.50
C THR A 120 25.45 5.11 -1.35
N SER A 121 26.40 6.04 -1.41
CA SER A 121 27.83 5.73 -1.23
C SER A 121 28.19 5.27 0.19
N ARG A 122 27.39 5.63 1.20
CA ARG A 122 27.59 5.28 2.61
C ARG A 122 26.58 4.30 3.15
N PHE A 123 25.69 3.77 2.30
CA PHE A 123 24.60 2.92 2.72
C PHE A 123 25.07 1.65 3.46
N SER A 124 26.18 1.04 3.03
CA SER A 124 26.77 -0.13 3.69
C SER A 124 27.25 0.17 5.11
N GLU A 125 27.84 1.35 5.33
CA GLU A 125 28.29 1.80 6.65
C GLU A 125 27.10 2.10 7.55
N ILE A 126 26.09 2.82 7.04
CA ILE A 126 24.85 3.14 7.76
C ILE A 126 24.10 1.86 8.14
N LYS A 127 24.13 0.81 7.31
CA LYS A 127 23.53 -0.49 7.67
C LYS A 127 24.26 -1.12 8.86
N LYS A 128 25.58 -0.96 8.97
CA LYS A 128 26.40 -1.51 10.05
C LYS A 128 26.25 -0.74 11.37
N THR A 129 25.95 0.57 11.34
CA THR A 129 25.81 1.39 12.56
C THR A 129 24.61 1.00 13.42
N LEU A 130 23.67 0.20 12.89
CA LEU A 130 22.53 -0.29 13.67
C LEU A 130 22.90 -1.40 14.66
N ILE A 131 24.03 -2.09 14.46
CA ILE A 131 24.56 -3.12 15.36
C ILE A 131 25.71 -2.50 16.15
N LEU A 132 25.63 -2.51 17.49
CA LEU A 132 26.75 -2.08 18.32
C LEU A 132 27.96 -2.99 18.06
N PRO A 133 29.07 -2.47 17.50
CA PRO A 133 30.23 -3.31 17.22
C PRO A 133 30.83 -3.81 18.54
N THR A 134 31.21 -5.08 18.60
CA THR A 134 31.86 -5.65 19.79
C THR A 134 33.26 -5.05 20.05
N LYS A 135 33.88 -4.46 19.02
CA LYS A 135 35.14 -3.70 19.09
C LYS A 135 35.10 -2.53 18.10
N LEU A 136 35.52 -1.34 18.55
CA LEU A 136 35.44 -0.09 17.77
C LEU A 136 36.65 0.16 16.85
N HIS A 137 37.78 -0.49 17.11
CA HIS A 137 39.09 -0.15 16.53
C HIS A 137 39.87 -1.35 15.96
N THR A 138 39.16 -2.35 15.42
CA THR A 138 39.78 -3.45 14.66
C THR A 138 38.91 -3.77 13.46
N GLU A 139 39.48 -3.67 12.26
CA GLU A 139 38.82 -4.02 10.99
C GLU A 139 38.41 -5.49 11.02
N THR A 140 37.17 -5.73 11.43
CA THR A 140 36.55 -7.04 11.31
C THR A 140 35.53 -6.88 10.20
N GLU A 141 35.81 -7.50 9.05
CA GLU A 141 34.81 -7.69 8.01
C GLU A 141 33.69 -8.55 8.61
N LEU A 142 32.65 -7.89 9.14
CA LEU A 142 31.42 -8.56 9.50
C LEU A 142 30.78 -9.02 8.19
N ASN A 143 30.96 -10.30 7.87
CA ASN A 143 30.13 -11.03 6.91
C ASN A 143 28.72 -11.08 7.48
N ILE A 144 27.99 -9.99 7.31
CA ILE A 144 26.56 -9.94 7.58
C ILE A 144 25.93 -10.86 6.52
N SER A 145 25.64 -12.09 6.92
CA SER A 145 24.70 -12.94 6.22
C SER A 145 23.40 -12.17 6.06
N ASP A 146 22.78 -12.25 4.87
CA ASP A 146 21.55 -11.55 4.51
C ASP A 146 20.34 -11.82 5.45
N ASP A 147 20.50 -12.69 6.44
CA ASP A 147 19.47 -13.22 7.32
C ASP A 147 19.42 -12.60 8.74
N GLU A 148 20.31 -11.66 9.10
CA GLU A 148 20.16 -10.94 10.39
C GLU A 148 19.08 -9.85 10.30
N GLU A 149 17.87 -10.27 10.68
CA GLU A 149 16.66 -9.48 10.85
C GLU A 149 16.77 -8.54 12.05
N LEU A 150 17.00 -7.25 11.79
CA LEU A 150 17.08 -6.24 12.83
C LEU A 150 15.68 -5.95 13.39
N LEU A 151 15.51 -6.24 14.68
CA LEU A 151 14.31 -6.01 15.47
C LEU A 151 14.08 -4.49 15.66
N PHE A 152 13.34 -3.87 14.74
CA PHE A 152 12.61 -2.65 15.08
C PHE A 152 11.42 -3.07 15.93
N SER A 153 11.41 -2.71 17.23
CA SER A 153 10.18 -2.82 18.02
C SER A 153 9.18 -1.87 17.40
N ASP A 154 8.15 -2.41 16.77
CA ASP A 154 6.98 -1.62 16.47
C ASP A 154 6.44 -1.17 17.84
N SER A 155 6.41 0.13 18.11
CA SER A 155 5.78 0.67 19.33
C SER A 155 4.25 0.58 19.25
N SER A 156 3.75 -0.52 18.69
CA SER A 156 2.37 -0.99 18.68
C SER A 156 2.25 -2.22 19.60
N SER A 157 2.95 -2.23 20.75
CA SER A 157 2.70 -3.25 21.76
C SER A 157 1.38 -2.95 22.46
N SER A 158 0.35 -3.62 21.96
CA SER A 158 -0.74 -4.10 22.79
C SER A 158 -0.13 -4.87 23.96
N MET A 159 -0.53 -4.51 25.17
CA MET A 159 -0.29 -5.30 26.36
C MET A 159 -0.88 -6.69 26.12
N GLU A 160 -0.08 -7.76 26.23
CA GLU A 160 -0.47 -9.03 26.87
C GLU A 160 0.70 -10.04 26.86
N ASP A 161 1.10 -10.39 28.08
CA ASP A 161 1.47 -11.71 28.58
C ASP A 161 2.54 -12.57 27.86
N ASN A 162 3.72 -12.50 28.47
CA ASN A 162 4.65 -13.58 28.79
C ASN A 162 4.18 -15.01 28.42
N ASP A 163 4.58 -15.49 27.24
CA ASP A 163 4.89 -16.90 27.03
C ASP A 163 5.83 -17.08 25.84
N ASN A 164 6.87 -17.89 26.05
CA ASN A 164 7.97 -18.16 25.13
C ASN A 164 7.48 -18.76 23.80
N LYS A 165 7.13 -17.92 22.84
CA LYS A 165 6.92 -18.29 21.45
C LYS A 165 8.01 -17.65 20.60
N THR A 166 8.87 -18.50 20.05
CA THR A 166 9.84 -18.18 19.01
C THR A 166 9.23 -17.19 17.99
N LEU A 167 9.67 -15.93 18.08
CA LEU A 167 9.30 -14.85 17.16
C LEU A 167 9.81 -15.21 15.76
N LYS A 168 8.96 -15.85 14.95
CA LYS A 168 9.06 -15.76 13.50
C LYS A 168 8.42 -14.45 13.08
N GLU A 169 9.16 -13.36 13.13
CA GLU A 169 8.70 -12.07 12.61
C GLU A 169 9.39 -11.79 11.28
N ASN A 170 8.87 -12.31 10.15
CA ASN A 170 9.26 -11.86 8.81
C ASN A 170 9.07 -10.34 8.67
N LYS A 171 10.06 -9.54 9.04
CA LYS A 171 10.15 -8.12 8.75
C LYS A 171 10.71 -8.00 7.35
N ASN A 172 9.94 -7.37 6.48
CA ASN A 172 10.34 -7.10 5.09
C ASN A 172 11.56 -6.15 5.08
N SER A 173 12.76 -6.71 5.26
CA SER A 173 14.06 -6.02 5.22
C SER A 173 14.30 -5.30 3.90
N LYS A 174 13.52 -5.65 2.86
CA LYS A 174 13.54 -5.06 1.52
C LYS A 174 12.56 -3.89 1.31
N SER A 175 11.79 -3.52 2.33
CA SER A 175 10.75 -2.48 2.21
C SER A 175 11.31 -1.07 2.32
N LEU A 176 10.66 -0.11 1.66
CA LEU A 176 11.00 1.31 1.74
C LEU A 176 10.83 1.85 3.19
N ILE A 177 9.95 1.24 3.98
CA ILE A 177 9.79 1.56 5.42
C ILE A 177 11.05 1.26 6.23
N TYR A 178 11.82 0.23 5.84
CA TYR A 178 13.07 -0.12 6.51
C TYR A 178 14.09 1.01 6.34
N ILE A 179 14.22 1.54 5.12
CA ILE A 179 15.10 2.67 4.85
C ILE A 179 14.67 3.90 5.67
N PHE A 180 13.36 4.19 5.70
CA PHE A 180 12.84 5.31 6.48
C PHE A 180 13.18 5.18 7.98
N ASN A 181 12.97 4.00 8.59
CA ASN A 181 13.30 3.76 9.99
C ASN A 181 14.82 3.79 10.25
N LEU A 182 15.63 3.36 9.30
CA LEU A 182 17.09 3.44 9.37
C LEU A 182 17.56 4.90 9.44
N LEU A 183 17.03 5.78 8.59
CA LEU A 183 17.35 7.22 8.63
C LEU A 183 16.98 7.85 9.98
N HIS A 184 15.79 7.51 10.49
CA HIS A 184 15.29 8.05 11.75
C HIS A 184 16.11 7.57 12.96
N SER A 185 16.36 6.26 13.08
CA SER A 185 17.09 5.66 14.20
C SER A 185 18.57 6.09 14.26
N THR A 186 19.18 6.38 13.11
CA THR A 186 20.57 6.86 13.03
C THR A 186 20.70 8.38 13.18
N GLY A 187 19.58 9.11 13.32
CA GLY A 187 19.58 10.57 13.44
C GLY A 187 20.03 11.30 12.17
N LEU A 188 19.96 10.63 11.01
CA LEU A 188 20.39 11.18 9.72
C LEU A 188 19.36 12.14 9.09
N ASP A 189 18.20 12.30 9.73
CA ASP A 189 17.12 13.19 9.29
C ASP A 189 17.58 14.64 9.11
N SER A 190 18.50 15.13 9.97
CA SER A 190 19.05 16.48 9.87
C SER A 190 20.17 16.60 8.82
N VAL A 191 20.85 15.50 8.51
CA VAL A 191 21.97 15.46 7.55
C VAL A 191 21.44 15.37 6.12
N PHE A 192 20.41 14.54 5.90
CA PHE A 192 19.80 14.31 4.59
C PHE A 192 18.33 14.79 4.58
N SER A 193 18.14 16.09 4.79
CA SER A 193 16.81 16.69 4.96
C SER A 193 15.87 16.52 3.75
N HIS A 194 16.39 16.62 2.52
CA HIS A 194 15.58 16.49 1.30
C HIS A 194 15.30 15.02 1.00
N LEU A 195 16.30 14.15 1.19
CA LEU A 195 16.13 12.72 1.03
C LEU A 195 15.13 12.14 2.03
N HIS A 196 15.25 12.51 3.32
CA HIS A 196 14.29 12.10 4.35
C HIS A 196 12.87 12.57 3.99
N SER A 197 12.72 13.81 3.54
CA SER A 197 11.42 14.33 3.10
C SER A 197 10.86 13.59 1.89
N ALA A 198 11.71 13.25 0.91
CA ALA A 198 11.30 12.50 -0.28
C ALA A 198 10.90 11.05 0.06
N ILE A 199 11.65 10.38 0.94
CA ILE A 199 11.33 9.03 1.43
C ILE A 199 10.05 9.05 2.25
N LYS A 200 9.86 10.07 3.11
CA LYS A 200 8.61 10.27 3.86
C LYS A 200 7.41 10.39 2.92
N ILE A 201 7.53 11.22 1.87
CA ILE A 201 6.50 11.33 0.82
C ILE A 201 6.23 9.96 0.19
N ALA A 202 7.29 9.22 -0.19
CA ALA A 202 7.16 7.89 -0.79
C ALA A 202 6.43 6.87 0.11
N VAL A 203 6.71 6.85 1.42
CA VAL A 203 6.01 5.97 2.38
C VAL A 203 4.55 6.37 2.55
N THR A 204 4.25 7.67 2.54
CA THR A 204 2.88 8.17 2.74
C THR A 204 1.99 8.07 1.50
N LEU A 205 2.58 7.86 0.32
CA LEU A 205 1.82 7.79 -0.92
C LEU A 205 1.01 6.49 -0.98
N PRO A 206 -0.32 6.56 -1.17
CA PRO A 206 -1.14 5.37 -1.34
C PRO A 206 -0.86 4.76 -2.73
N VAL A 207 0.02 3.76 -2.78
CA VAL A 207 0.33 3.02 -4.01
C VAL A 207 -0.78 2.01 -4.35
N SER A 208 -1.62 1.62 -3.38
CA SER A 208 -2.74 0.69 -3.59
C SER A 208 -4.06 1.24 -3.06
N SER A 209 -5.16 0.87 -3.73
CA SER A 209 -6.54 1.16 -3.29
C SER A 209 -6.97 0.29 -2.11
N SER A 210 -6.21 -0.74 -1.75
CA SER A 210 -6.59 -1.76 -0.78
C SER A 210 -6.92 -1.20 0.61
N SER A 211 -6.22 -0.14 1.05
CA SER A 211 -6.55 0.53 2.33
C SER A 211 -7.93 1.20 2.26
N ASN A 212 -8.22 1.89 1.16
CA ASN A 212 -9.52 2.51 0.93
C ASN A 212 -10.62 1.43 0.81
N GLU A 213 -10.34 0.32 0.14
CA GLU A 213 -11.28 -0.81 0.01
C GLU A 213 -11.62 -1.45 1.37
N ARG A 214 -10.65 -1.53 2.29
CA ARG A 214 -10.90 -1.96 3.68
C ARG A 214 -11.86 -1.00 4.38
N SER A 215 -11.64 0.31 4.27
CA SER A 215 -12.54 1.33 4.83
C SER A 215 -13.94 1.30 4.19
N PHE A 216 -14.03 1.12 2.87
CA PHE A 216 -15.31 0.93 2.17
C PHE A 216 -16.04 -0.34 2.60
N SER A 217 -15.31 -1.44 2.85
CA SER A 217 -15.87 -2.68 3.37
C SER A 217 -16.44 -2.48 4.77
N LYS A 218 -15.72 -1.78 5.65
CA LYS A 218 -16.22 -1.39 6.99
C LYS A 218 -17.46 -0.51 6.88
N MET A 219 -17.46 0.50 6.02
CA MET A 219 -18.65 1.33 5.77
C MET A 219 -19.84 0.50 5.27
N LYS A 220 -19.60 -0.45 4.35
CA LYS A 220 -20.62 -1.37 3.85
C LYS A 220 -21.18 -2.23 4.98
N LEU A 221 -20.34 -2.73 5.90
CA LEU A 221 -20.78 -3.46 7.09
C LEU A 221 -21.65 -2.58 7.99
N VAL A 222 -21.21 -1.35 8.30
CA VAL A 222 -22.00 -0.41 9.13
C VAL A 222 -23.38 -0.18 8.53
N LYS A 223 -23.48 0.11 7.22
CA LYS A 223 -24.77 0.33 6.53
C LYS A 223 -25.63 -0.93 6.43
N THR A 224 -25.03 -2.06 6.06
CA THR A 224 -25.77 -3.28 5.68
C THR A 224 -26.17 -4.10 6.91
N ARG A 225 -25.27 -4.24 7.90
CA ARG A 225 -25.54 -4.97 9.14
C ARG A 225 -26.64 -4.30 9.95
N LEU A 226 -26.63 -2.97 10.02
CA LEU A 226 -27.61 -2.19 10.79
C LEU A 226 -28.86 -1.82 9.99
N ARG A 227 -28.89 -2.05 8.66
CA ARG A 227 -29.94 -1.58 7.74
C ARG A 227 -30.33 -0.10 7.95
N SER A 228 -29.38 0.70 8.40
CA SER A 228 -29.66 2.07 8.82
C SER A 228 -29.54 3.03 7.64
N SER A 229 -30.60 3.78 7.34
CA SER A 229 -30.41 5.10 6.74
C SER A 229 -29.84 6.02 7.84
N THR A 230 -28.76 6.72 7.55
CA THR A 230 -28.06 7.59 8.49
C THR A 230 -27.51 8.77 7.72
N SER A 231 -27.48 9.95 8.34
CA SER A 231 -26.89 11.15 7.75
C SER A 231 -25.40 10.97 7.50
N GLU A 232 -24.86 11.67 6.50
CA GLU A 232 -23.46 11.54 6.09
C GLU A 232 -22.50 11.80 7.27
N ASP A 233 -22.74 12.87 8.05
CA ASP A 233 -21.90 13.24 9.19
C ASP A 233 -21.79 12.12 10.24
N ARG A 234 -22.92 11.47 10.55
CA ARG A 234 -22.96 10.39 11.53
C ARG A 234 -22.31 9.12 10.99
N LEU A 235 -22.47 8.84 9.70
CA LEU A 235 -21.82 7.73 9.04
C LEU A 235 -20.30 7.91 9.03
N GLU A 236 -19.81 9.09 8.69
CA GLU A 236 -18.39 9.41 8.69
C GLU A 236 -17.77 9.18 10.08
N GLY A 237 -18.44 9.67 11.14
CA GLY A 237 -18.01 9.44 12.52
C GLY A 237 -17.94 7.97 12.89
N LEU A 238 -18.96 7.17 12.54
CA LEU A 238 -18.99 5.73 12.82
C LEU A 238 -17.93 4.95 12.05
N VAL A 239 -17.68 5.32 10.80
CA VAL A 239 -16.63 4.69 9.98
C VAL A 239 -15.26 5.01 10.55
N LYS A 240 -15.00 6.25 10.97
CA LYS A 240 -13.73 6.63 11.64
C LYS A 240 -13.50 5.80 12.89
N ILE A 241 -14.50 5.69 13.77
CA ILE A 241 -14.41 4.86 15.00
C ILE A 241 -14.16 3.39 14.65
N SER A 242 -14.81 2.87 13.60
CA SER A 242 -14.65 1.47 13.19
C SER A 242 -13.33 1.16 12.49
N CYS A 243 -12.69 2.15 11.87
CA CYS A 243 -11.38 2.01 11.22
C CYS A 243 -10.24 2.18 12.22
N GLU A 244 -10.39 3.10 13.18
CA GLU A 244 -9.39 3.44 14.20
C GLU A 244 -9.71 2.78 15.55
N SER A 245 -10.26 1.55 15.53
CA SER A 245 -10.60 0.81 16.75
C SER A 245 -9.41 0.51 17.65
N ASP A 246 -8.20 0.58 17.09
CA ASP A 246 -6.96 0.19 17.73
C ASP A 246 -6.35 1.35 18.55
N ILE A 247 -6.89 2.57 18.38
CA ILE A 247 -6.49 3.73 19.16
C ILE A 247 -7.19 3.69 20.52
N MET A 248 -6.40 3.51 21.59
CA MET A 248 -6.91 3.56 22.96
C MET A 248 -7.27 5.00 23.33
N ILE A 249 -8.57 5.29 23.41
CA ILE A 249 -9.06 6.61 23.81
C ILE A 249 -9.05 6.68 25.34
N GLY A 250 -8.32 7.65 25.90
CA GLY A 250 -8.32 7.94 27.33
C GLY A 250 -9.73 8.31 27.80
N LYS A 251 -10.36 7.42 28.57
CA LYS A 251 -11.77 7.57 29.00
C LYS A 251 -11.99 8.87 29.76
N ASP A 252 -11.04 9.24 30.62
CA ASP A 252 -11.11 10.44 31.45
C ASP A 252 -11.12 11.72 30.60
N LEU A 253 -10.29 11.79 29.55
CA LEU A 253 -10.28 12.92 28.62
C LEU A 253 -11.62 13.08 27.90
N VAL A 254 -12.26 11.97 27.53
CA VAL A 254 -13.59 12.01 26.87
C VAL A 254 -14.65 12.50 27.86
N ILE A 255 -14.59 12.03 29.10
CA ILE A 255 -15.50 12.47 30.16
C ILE A 255 -15.32 13.97 30.42
N ASP A 256 -14.08 14.45 30.51
CA ASP A 256 -13.78 15.88 30.72
C ASP A 256 -14.31 16.73 29.55
N ILE A 257 -14.02 16.35 28.31
CA ILE A 257 -14.51 17.06 27.11
C ILE A 257 -16.04 17.07 27.07
N PHE A 258 -16.68 15.96 27.41
CA PHE A 258 -18.13 15.84 27.40
C PHE A 258 -18.77 16.67 28.53
N ALA A 259 -18.18 16.63 29.71
CA ALA A 259 -18.61 17.43 30.86
C ALA A 259 -18.57 18.92 30.53
N HIS A 260 -17.50 19.42 29.92
CA HIS A 260 -17.34 20.83 29.55
C HIS A 260 -18.32 21.35 28.48
N LYS A 261 -19.12 20.48 27.84
CA LYS A 261 -20.16 20.91 26.89
C LYS A 261 -21.43 21.48 27.55
N SER A 262 -21.65 21.22 28.84
CA SER A 262 -22.85 21.71 29.54
C SER A 262 -22.59 21.91 31.03
N SER A 263 -23.08 23.02 31.58
CA SER A 263 -22.97 23.35 33.01
C SER A 263 -23.59 22.29 33.94
N VAL A 264 -24.57 21.53 33.45
CA VAL A 264 -25.20 20.41 34.17
C VAL A 264 -24.27 19.18 34.20
N LEU A 265 -23.57 18.92 33.10
CA LEU A 265 -22.68 17.76 32.97
C LEU A 265 -21.39 17.95 33.77
N ILE A 266 -20.84 19.17 33.82
CA ILE A 266 -19.69 19.51 34.69
C ILE A 266 -19.96 19.10 36.14
N LYS A 267 -21.14 19.47 36.67
CA LYS A 267 -21.52 19.17 38.05
C LYS A 267 -21.76 17.69 38.34
N SER A 268 -21.97 16.87 37.32
CA SER A 268 -22.34 15.46 37.47
C SER A 268 -21.20 14.49 37.14
N LEU A 269 -20.21 14.93 36.37
CA LEU A 269 -19.14 14.09 35.83
C LEU A 269 -17.74 14.47 36.34
N ILE A 270 -17.52 15.72 36.76
CA ILE A 270 -16.22 16.21 37.25
C ILE A 270 -16.25 16.48 38.77
N LEU A 271 -17.41 16.88 39.28
CA LEU A 271 -17.67 17.25 40.68
C LEU A 271 -18.29 16.07 41.42
#